data_AF-A0A940RL13-F1
#
_entry.id   AF-A0A940RL13-F1
#
_cell.length_a   1.000
_cell.length_b   1.000
_cell.length_c   1.000
_cell.angle_alpha   90.00
_cell.angle_beta   90.00
_cell.angle_gamma   90.00
#
_symmetry.space_group_name_H-M   'P 1'
#
loop_
_entity.id
_entity.type
_entity.pdbx_description
1 polymer ?
#
loop_
_entity_poly.entity_id
_entity_poly.type
_entity_poly.pdbx_seq_one_letter_code
_entity_poly.pdbx_strand_id
1 'polypeptide(L)'
;VQQQHVLDVAGQHTAKDKKTGKEQKVEIKAGSGLSDDEIQRMVADAEAHREEDKKFHELVQARNQADGLVHATRSAITEHGSKVPGDVIGRVEGAIADLETALKGDDKAQIEAKAKALEEAGQSLYAAAAAAQQGGDAGAAGTASGGAQDDVVDAEFTEVKDDKQA
;
A
#
# COMPACT_ATOMS: atom_id res chain seq x y z
N VAL A 1 -15.42 -14.99 9.48
CA VAL A 1 -14.18 -15.61 8.97
C VAL A 1 -13.03 -15.04 9.79
N GLN A 2 -12.56 -15.80 10.78
CA GLN A 2 -11.29 -15.59 11.51
C GLN A 2 -11.18 -16.79 12.46
N GLN A 3 -10.40 -17.79 12.03
CA GLN A 3 -9.98 -18.90 12.87
C GLN A 3 -8.73 -18.44 13.62
N GLN A 4 -8.85 -18.24 14.92
CA GLN A 4 -7.71 -18.00 15.80
C GLN A 4 -7.01 -19.36 16.00
N HIS A 5 -5.93 -19.61 15.26
CA HIS A 5 -5.03 -20.74 15.50
C HIS A 5 -4.20 -20.42 16.75
N VAL A 6 -4.50 -21.09 17.86
CA VAL A 6 -3.64 -21.11 19.05
C VAL A 6 -2.83 -22.40 18.94
N LEU A 7 -1.56 -22.30 18.56
CA LEU A 7 -0.62 -23.43 18.61
C LEU A 7 -0.05 -23.50 20.03
N ASP A 8 -0.42 -24.53 20.78
CA ASP A 8 0.32 -24.95 21.98
C ASP A 8 1.19 -26.16 21.61
N VAL A 9 2.38 -26.24 22.23
CA VAL A 9 3.59 -27.00 21.88
C VAL A 9 3.45 -28.53 22.02
N ALA A 10 2.22 -29.04 21.99
CA ALA A 10 1.93 -30.47 22.09
C ALA A 10 0.91 -30.92 21.05
N GLY A 11 1.19 -30.75 19.75
CA GLY A 11 0.62 -31.54 18.63
C GLY A 11 -0.90 -31.76 18.59
N GLN A 12 -1.70 -30.99 19.32
CA GLN A 12 -3.13 -31.19 19.49
C GLN A 12 -3.87 -30.11 18.71
N HIS A 13 -4.27 -30.42 17.48
CA HIS A 13 -5.18 -29.58 16.72
C HIS A 13 -6.62 -29.88 17.16
N THR A 14 -7.21 -28.97 17.95
CA THR A 14 -8.64 -28.99 18.30
C THR A 14 -9.41 -28.08 17.34
N ALA A 15 -10.20 -28.68 16.45
CA ALA A 15 -11.15 -27.95 15.60
C ALA A 15 -12.55 -28.02 16.23
N LYS A 16 -13.15 -26.87 16.57
CA LYS A 16 -14.49 -26.77 17.17
C LYS A 16 -15.49 -26.22 16.16
N ASP A 17 -16.50 -27.02 15.83
CA ASP A 17 -17.61 -26.58 14.98
C ASP A 17 -18.53 -25.60 15.76
N LYS A 18 -18.66 -24.38 15.26
CA LYS A 18 -19.41 -23.29 15.92
C LYS A 18 -20.94 -23.46 15.91
N LYS A 19 -21.51 -24.38 15.13
CA LYS A 19 -22.98 -24.58 15.04
C LYS A 19 -23.49 -25.70 15.93
N THR A 20 -22.69 -26.74 16.14
CA THR A 20 -23.14 -27.98 16.79
C THR A 20 -22.47 -28.25 18.14
N GLY A 21 -21.41 -27.50 18.48
CA GLY A 21 -20.70 -27.62 19.76
C GLY A 21 -19.96 -28.96 19.95
N LYS A 22 -19.96 -29.83 18.94
CA LYS A 22 -19.30 -31.13 18.97
C LYS A 22 -17.81 -30.97 18.69
N GLU A 23 -16.99 -31.45 19.61
CA GLU A 23 -15.54 -31.46 19.51
C GLU A 23 -15.09 -32.81 18.93
N GLN A 24 -14.40 -32.79 17.79
CA GLN A 24 -13.78 -33.98 17.21
C GLN A 24 -12.29 -33.94 17.54
N LYS A 25 -11.84 -34.85 18.40
CA LYS A 25 -10.43 -34.96 18.81
C LYS A 25 -9.69 -35.84 17.80
N VAL A 26 -8.89 -35.23 16.94
CA VAL A 26 -7.96 -35.95 16.07
C VAL A 26 -6.63 -36.04 16.79
N GLU A 27 -6.28 -37.25 17.25
CA GLU A 27 -4.99 -37.55 17.89
C GLU A 27 -3.98 -37.92 16.80
N ILE A 28 -3.01 -37.03 16.54
CA ILE A 28 -1.92 -37.33 15.61
C ILE A 28 -0.90 -38.19 16.34
N LYS A 29 -0.99 -39.51 16.16
CA LYS A 29 0.05 -40.46 16.61
C LYS A 29 1.25 -40.33 15.67
N ALA A 30 2.36 -39.78 16.19
CA ALA A 30 3.63 -39.67 15.47
C ALA A 30 4.25 -41.06 15.28
N GLY A 31 3.77 -41.81 14.27
CA GLY A 31 4.24 -43.16 13.95
C GLY A 31 5.30 -43.24 12.85
N SER A 32 5.80 -42.11 12.35
CA SER A 32 6.77 -42.04 11.24
C SER A 32 7.42 -40.66 11.23
N GLY A 33 8.32 -40.42 12.20
CA GLY A 33 9.15 -39.21 12.21
C GLY A 33 10.33 -39.36 11.25
N LEU A 34 10.79 -38.22 10.71
CA LEU A 34 12.06 -38.11 9.99
C LEU A 34 13.20 -38.69 10.84
N SER A 35 14.12 -39.43 10.23
CA SER A 35 15.33 -39.86 10.92
C SER A 35 16.24 -38.67 11.24
N ASP A 36 17.13 -38.80 12.22
CA ASP A 36 18.08 -37.72 12.60
C ASP A 36 18.93 -37.26 11.39
N ASP A 37 19.28 -38.18 10.49
CA ASP A 37 19.99 -37.89 9.24
C ASP A 37 19.13 -37.08 8.25
N GLU A 38 17.83 -37.38 8.14
CA GLU A 38 16.89 -36.59 7.33
C GLU A 38 16.66 -35.21 7.95
N ILE A 39 16.58 -35.11 9.28
CA ILE A 39 16.47 -33.84 9.99
C ILE A 39 17.70 -32.98 9.71
N GLN A 40 18.91 -33.53 9.81
CA GLN A 40 20.14 -32.78 9.53
C GLN A 40 20.25 -32.33 8.06
N ARG A 41 19.84 -33.17 7.12
CA ARG A 41 19.77 -32.77 5.70
C ARG A 41 18.76 -31.65 5.49
N MET A 42 17.56 -31.75 6.06
CA MET A 42 16.55 -30.69 5.95
C MET A 42 17.02 -29.37 6.59
N VAL A 43 17.77 -29.43 7.69
CA VAL A 43 18.35 -28.23 8.30
C VAL A 43 19.37 -27.60 7.36
N ALA A 44 20.33 -28.37 6.85
CA ALA A 44 21.37 -27.87 5.95
C ALA A 44 20.79 -27.28 4.65
N ASP A 45 19.81 -27.96 4.05
CA ASP A 45 19.12 -27.49 2.85
C ASP A 45 18.34 -26.20 3.14
N ALA A 46 17.66 -26.11 4.29
CA ALA A 46 16.97 -24.89 4.70
C ALA A 46 17.95 -23.73 4.96
N GLU A 47 19.16 -23.99 5.46
CA GLU A 47 20.17 -22.94 5.63
C GLU A 47 20.69 -22.44 4.28
N ALA A 48 20.92 -23.36 3.34
CA ALA A 48 21.42 -23.05 2.00
C ALA A 48 20.43 -22.18 1.20
N HIS A 49 19.12 -22.43 1.35
CA HIS A 49 18.07 -21.68 0.65
C HIS A 49 17.53 -20.48 1.43
N ARG A 50 17.87 -20.33 2.72
CA ARG A 50 17.39 -19.26 3.60
C ARG A 50 17.53 -17.86 2.99
N GLU A 51 18.67 -17.56 2.39
CA GLU A 51 18.92 -16.23 1.82
C GLU A 51 18.13 -15.99 0.52
N GLU A 52 17.95 -17.03 -0.29
CA GLU A 52 17.16 -16.96 -1.52
C GLU A 52 15.67 -16.81 -1.21
N ASP A 53 15.16 -17.63 -0.28
CA ASP A 53 13.79 -17.55 0.23
C ASP A 53 13.50 -16.18 0.85
N LYS A 54 14.46 -15.63 1.60
CA LYS A 54 14.34 -14.29 2.18
C LYS A 54 14.23 -13.22 1.10
N LYS A 55 15.08 -13.27 0.07
CA LYS A 55 15.01 -12.32 -1.06
C LYS A 55 13.69 -12.43 -1.81
N PHE A 56 13.23 -13.66 -2.06
CA PHE A 56 11.95 -13.89 -2.72
C PHE A 56 10.78 -13.37 -1.87
N HIS A 57 10.80 -13.63 -0.56
CA HIS A 57 9.79 -13.15 0.36
C HIS A 57 9.75 -11.61 0.40
N GLU A 58 10.90 -10.96 0.47
CA GLU A 58 11.00 -9.50 0.42
C GLU A 58 10.51 -8.91 -0.91
N LEU A 59 10.78 -9.57 -2.04
CA LEU A 59 10.26 -9.16 -3.35
C LEU A 59 8.73 -9.27 -3.40
N VAL A 60 8.17 -10.38 -2.93
CA VAL A 60 6.70 -10.58 -2.88
C VAL A 60 6.05 -9.57 -1.94
N GLN A 61 6.67 -9.25 -0.81
CA GLN A 61 6.19 -8.22 0.10
C GLN A 61 6.19 -6.84 -0.57
N ALA A 62 7.28 -6.47 -1.25
CA ALA A 62 7.37 -5.21 -1.99
C ALA A 62 6.30 -5.12 -3.10
N ARG A 63 6.05 -6.21 -3.84
CA ARG A 63 4.98 -6.28 -4.85
C ARG A 63 3.60 -6.06 -4.24
N ASN A 64 3.26 -6.76 -3.16
CA ASN A 64 1.97 -6.61 -2.49
C ASN A 64 1.75 -5.20 -1.94
N GLN A 65 2.81 -4.58 -1.40
CA GLN A 65 2.75 -3.18 -0.93
C GLN A 65 2.50 -2.22 -2.09
N ALA A 66 3.24 -2.38 -3.19
CA ALA A 66 3.08 -1.58 -4.40
C ALA A 66 1.70 -1.75 -5.05
N ASP A 67 1.17 -2.96 -5.16
CA ASP A 67 -0.19 -3.21 -5.66
C ASP A 67 -1.25 -2.54 -4.78
N GLY A 68 -1.09 -2.65 -3.45
CA GLY A 68 -1.96 -1.96 -2.50
C GLY A 68 -1.93 -0.44 -2.67
N LEU A 69 -0.74 0.13 -2.91
CA LEU A 69 -0.56 1.54 -3.18
C LEU A 69 -1.24 1.97 -4.49
N VAL A 70 -1.04 1.24 -5.60
CA VAL A 70 -1.71 1.50 -6.88
C VAL A 70 -3.22 1.54 -6.71
N HIS A 71 -3.77 0.54 -6.02
CA HIS A 71 -5.21 0.47 -5.76
C HIS A 71 -5.69 1.68 -4.95
N ALA A 72 -5.02 1.99 -3.83
CA ALA A 72 -5.39 3.13 -2.99
C ALA A 72 -5.34 4.46 -3.75
N THR A 73 -4.31 4.68 -4.57
CA THR A 73 -4.17 5.91 -5.34
C THR A 73 -5.21 6.00 -6.46
N ARG A 74 -5.54 4.89 -7.15
CA ARG A 74 -6.64 4.87 -8.14
C ARG A 74 -8.00 5.18 -7.51
N SER A 75 -8.26 4.64 -6.32
CA SER A 75 -9.46 4.99 -5.55
C SER A 75 -9.48 6.49 -5.23
N ALA A 76 -8.36 7.05 -4.75
CA ALA A 76 -8.27 8.48 -4.46
C ALA A 76 -8.50 9.37 -5.70
N ILE A 77 -8.00 8.99 -6.88
CA ILE A 77 -8.30 9.69 -8.14
C ILE A 77 -9.79 9.61 -8.47
N THR A 78 -10.42 8.45 -8.25
CA THR A 78 -11.85 8.29 -8.52
C THR A 78 -12.71 9.14 -7.58
N GLU A 79 -12.33 9.24 -6.31
CA GLU A 79 -13.06 9.98 -5.28
C GLU A 79 -12.84 11.50 -5.35
N HIS A 80 -11.63 11.94 -5.68
CA HIS A 80 -11.22 13.33 -5.59
C HIS A 80 -10.83 13.96 -6.93
N GLY A 81 -10.66 13.18 -8.00
CA GLY A 81 -10.13 13.65 -9.29
C GLY A 81 -10.98 14.73 -9.95
N SER A 82 -12.28 14.79 -9.70
CA SER A 82 -13.12 15.90 -10.20
C SER A 82 -12.82 17.25 -9.55
N LYS A 83 -12.15 17.25 -8.39
CA LYS A 83 -11.82 18.44 -7.60
C LYS A 83 -10.34 18.82 -7.68
N VAL A 84 -9.53 18.01 -8.36
CA VAL A 84 -8.08 18.17 -8.43
C VAL A 84 -7.66 18.61 -9.83
N PRO A 85 -6.66 19.51 -9.96
CA PRO A 85 -6.12 19.91 -11.26
C PRO A 85 -5.64 18.71 -12.11
N GLY A 86 -5.91 18.76 -13.42
CA GLY A 86 -5.57 17.68 -14.34
C GLY A 86 -4.06 17.41 -14.47
N ASP A 87 -3.21 18.40 -14.18
CA ASP A 87 -1.75 18.22 -14.17
C ASP A 87 -1.30 17.33 -12.99
N VAL A 88 -1.98 17.42 -11.84
CA VAL A 88 -1.72 16.57 -10.67
C VAL A 88 -2.19 15.15 -10.97
N ILE A 89 -3.38 15.00 -11.56
CA ILE A 89 -3.93 13.69 -11.96
C ILE A 89 -3.01 13.02 -12.97
N GLY A 90 -2.59 13.72 -14.03
CA GLY A 90 -1.69 13.17 -15.05
C GLY A 90 -0.34 12.73 -14.49
N ARG A 91 0.23 13.48 -13.53
CA ARG A 91 1.46 13.07 -12.83
C ARG A 91 1.27 11.78 -12.03
N VAL A 92 0.15 11.65 -11.33
CA VAL A 92 -0.15 10.47 -10.51
C VAL A 92 -0.46 9.26 -11.39
N GLU A 93 -1.23 9.42 -12.46
CA GLU A 93 -1.50 8.35 -13.43
C GLU A 93 -0.22 7.87 -14.12
N GLY A 94 0.70 8.77 -14.45
CA GLY A 94 2.03 8.41 -14.95
C GLY A 94 2.83 7.59 -13.93
N ALA A 95 2.84 8.02 -12.66
CA ALA A 95 3.52 7.28 -11.59
C ALA A 95 2.90 5.88 -11.35
N ILE A 96 1.57 5.75 -11.48
CA ILE A 96 0.88 4.45 -11.43
C ILE A 96 1.35 3.55 -12.57
N ALA A 97 1.38 4.06 -13.82
CA ALA A 97 1.79 3.27 -14.98
C ALA A 97 3.26 2.82 -14.90
N ASP A 98 4.13 3.67 -14.37
CA ASP A 98 5.53 3.36 -14.11
C ASP A 98 5.68 2.24 -13.07
N LEU A 99 4.92 2.31 -11.97
CA LEU A 99 4.93 1.28 -10.93
C LEU A 99 4.37 -0.05 -11.44
N GLU A 100 3.27 -0.03 -12.19
CA GLU A 100 2.69 -1.22 -12.83
C GLU A 100 3.66 -1.87 -13.84
N THR A 101 4.49 -1.07 -14.50
CA THR A 101 5.53 -1.58 -15.39
C THR A 101 6.67 -2.22 -14.59
N ALA A 102 7.11 -1.60 -13.49
CA ALA A 102 8.12 -2.16 -12.60
C ALA A 102 7.66 -3.48 -11.93
N LEU A 103 6.37 -3.58 -11.59
CA LEU A 103 5.77 -4.77 -10.99
C LEU A 103 5.80 -6.02 -11.89
N LYS A 104 5.87 -5.83 -13.21
CA LYS A 104 6.03 -6.94 -14.19
C LYS A 104 7.44 -7.54 -14.18
N GLY A 105 8.42 -6.84 -13.61
CA GLY A 105 9.79 -7.31 -13.43
C GLY A 105 10.06 -7.83 -12.02
N ASP A 106 11.25 -8.39 -11.80
CA ASP A 106 11.69 -8.98 -10.52
C ASP A 106 12.71 -8.10 -9.76
N ASP A 107 12.80 -6.80 -10.09
CA ASP A 107 13.73 -5.87 -9.47
C ASP A 107 13.08 -5.15 -8.27
N LYS A 108 13.37 -5.64 -7.06
CA LYS A 108 12.90 -5.05 -5.80
C LYS A 108 13.25 -3.56 -5.68
N ALA A 109 14.46 -3.17 -6.06
CA ALA A 109 14.91 -1.78 -5.90
C ALA A 109 14.14 -0.84 -6.84
N GLN A 110 13.83 -1.29 -8.05
CA GLN A 110 12.98 -0.54 -8.96
C GLN A 110 11.54 -0.43 -8.46
N ILE A 111 10.96 -1.52 -7.95
CA ILE A 111 9.61 -1.51 -7.37
C ILE A 111 9.54 -0.53 -6.21
N GLU A 112 10.50 -0.56 -5.28
CA GLU A 112 10.55 0.36 -4.15
C GLU A 112 10.74 1.82 -4.58
N ALA A 113 11.63 2.09 -5.56
CA ALA A 113 11.85 3.44 -6.07
C ALA A 113 10.60 4.01 -6.74
N LYS A 114 9.89 3.21 -7.55
CA LYS A 114 8.65 3.63 -8.21
C LYS A 114 7.48 3.72 -7.22
N ALA A 115 7.42 2.87 -6.22
CA ALA A 115 6.44 2.97 -5.14
C ALA A 115 6.60 4.29 -4.38
N LYS A 116 7.85 4.65 -4.01
CA LYS A 116 8.13 5.94 -3.38
C LYS A 116 7.74 7.13 -4.26
N ALA A 117 8.02 7.07 -5.55
CA ALA A 117 7.60 8.12 -6.49
C ALA A 117 6.07 8.25 -6.56
N LEU A 118 5.33 7.13 -6.50
CA LEU A 118 3.87 7.14 -6.44
C LEU A 118 3.36 7.70 -5.11
N GLU A 119 4.02 7.40 -3.98
CA GLU A 119 3.68 8.01 -2.69
C GLU A 119 3.84 9.53 -2.71
N GLU A 120 4.97 10.03 -3.24
CA GLU A 120 5.24 11.47 -3.38
C GLU A 120 4.21 12.16 -4.29
N ALA A 121 3.84 11.52 -5.42
CA ALA A 121 2.78 12.02 -6.29
C ALA A 121 1.40 11.98 -5.60
N GLY A 122 1.12 10.91 -4.86
CA GLY A 122 -0.11 10.73 -4.09
C GLY A 122 -0.28 11.79 -3.00
N GLN A 123 0.79 12.21 -2.33
CA GLN A 123 0.74 13.32 -1.38
C GLN A 123 0.24 14.62 -2.04
N SER A 124 0.67 14.89 -3.27
CA SER A 124 0.20 16.06 -4.04
C SER A 124 -1.29 15.94 -4.39
N LEU A 125 -1.76 14.73 -4.72
CA LEU A 125 -3.18 14.45 -4.95
C LEU A 125 -4.02 14.73 -3.70
N TYR A 126 -3.61 14.22 -2.54
CA TYR A 126 -4.30 14.42 -1.27
C TYR A 126 -4.28 15.87 -0.82
N ALA A 127 -3.15 16.57 -0.98
CA ALA A 127 -3.04 17.99 -0.68
C ALA A 127 -3.99 18.83 -1.55
N ALA A 128 -4.05 18.54 -2.85
CA ALA A 128 -4.97 19.22 -3.76
C ALA A 128 -6.45 18.90 -3.43
N ALA A 129 -6.76 17.64 -3.10
CA ALA A 129 -8.10 17.23 -2.68
C ALA A 129 -8.54 17.92 -1.39
N ALA A 130 -7.63 18.06 -0.41
CA ALA A 130 -7.90 18.75 0.85
C ALA A 130 -8.12 20.26 0.66
N ALA A 131 -7.32 20.91 -0.18
CA ALA A 131 -7.50 22.32 -0.54
C ALA A 131 -8.85 22.57 -1.23
N ALA A 132 -9.24 21.68 -2.14
CA ALA A 132 -10.54 21.76 -2.80
C ALA A 132 -11.73 21.55 -1.85
N GLN A 133 -11.52 20.84 -0.73
CA GLN A 133 -12.56 20.65 0.28
C GLN A 133 -12.74 21.88 1.19
N GLN A 134 -11.66 22.64 1.44
CA GLN A 134 -11.71 23.89 2.22
C GLN A 134 -12.27 25.08 1.41
N GLY A 135 -12.22 25.02 0.08
CA GLY A 135 -12.91 25.99 -0.80
C GLY A 135 -14.43 25.77 -0.92
N GLY A 136 -14.98 24.71 -0.32
CA GLY A 136 -16.39 24.32 -0.44
C GLY A 136 -17.37 24.98 0.54
N ASP A 137 -16.90 25.75 1.52
CA ASP A 137 -17.75 26.42 2.53
C ASP A 137 -17.83 27.95 2.37
N ALA A 138 -17.45 28.47 1.20
CA ALA A 138 -17.59 29.89 0.84
C ALA A 138 -18.29 30.08 -0.52
N GLY A 139 -19.31 29.26 -0.80
CA GLY A 139 -19.98 29.25 -2.10
C GLY A 139 -21.44 28.85 -2.08
N ALA A 140 -22.20 29.26 -1.06
CA ALA A 140 -23.66 29.10 -1.02
C ALA A 140 -24.37 30.38 -0.58
N ALA A 141 -24.07 31.50 -1.24
CA ALA A 141 -24.92 32.69 -1.24
C ALA A 141 -24.62 33.55 -2.48
N GLY A 142 -25.60 33.65 -3.40
CA GLY A 142 -25.62 34.75 -4.38
C GLY A 142 -25.78 34.36 -5.86
N THR A 143 -27.04 34.23 -6.26
CA THR A 143 -27.64 34.88 -7.44
C THR A 143 -27.13 34.58 -8.87
N ALA A 144 -28.10 34.13 -9.66
CA ALA A 144 -28.24 34.15 -11.11
C ALA A 144 -27.50 35.25 -11.93
N SER A 145 -27.06 34.80 -13.11
CA SER A 145 -27.09 35.50 -14.41
C SER A 145 -25.98 36.52 -14.75
N GLY A 146 -25.08 36.11 -15.65
CA GLY A 146 -24.61 36.92 -16.79
C GLY A 146 -23.22 37.54 -16.72
N GLY A 147 -22.42 37.35 -17.78
CA GLY A 147 -21.34 38.27 -18.18
C GLY A 147 -19.92 37.75 -18.01
N ALA A 148 -19.10 37.95 -19.04
CA ALA A 148 -17.73 37.50 -19.22
C ALA A 148 -16.66 38.37 -18.50
N GLN A 149 -15.39 37.94 -18.65
CA GLN A 149 -14.09 38.58 -18.32
C GLN A 149 -13.46 37.99 -17.04
N ASP A 150 -12.44 37.13 -17.18
CA ASP A 150 -11.02 37.50 -17.31
C ASP A 150 -10.56 38.38 -16.14
N ASP A 151 -10.06 37.73 -15.08
CA ASP A 151 -9.15 38.38 -14.13
C ASP A 151 -8.25 37.32 -13.46
N VAL A 152 -7.07 37.21 -14.07
CA VAL A 152 -5.71 37.11 -13.49
C VAL A 152 -5.54 36.42 -12.12
N VAL A 153 -4.63 35.44 -12.17
CA VAL A 153 -4.01 34.70 -11.08
C VAL A 153 -3.20 35.63 -10.18
N ASP A 154 -3.59 35.76 -8.90
CA ASP A 154 -2.80 36.45 -7.88
C ASP A 154 -1.80 35.47 -7.24
N ALA A 155 -0.60 35.45 -7.81
CA ALA A 155 0.55 34.71 -7.29
C ALA A 155 1.34 35.60 -6.33
N GLU A 156 0.93 35.68 -5.07
CA GLU A 156 1.79 36.23 -4.02
C GLU A 156 2.67 35.13 -3.40
N PHE A 157 3.78 34.86 -4.08
CA PHE A 157 4.96 34.22 -3.50
C PHE A 157 5.63 35.23 -2.57
N THR A 158 5.46 35.08 -1.26
CA THR A 158 6.22 35.84 -0.27
C THR A 158 7.60 35.20 -0.09
N GLU A 159 8.61 35.78 -0.74
CA GLU A 159 10.02 35.49 -0.52
C GLU A 159 10.39 35.68 0.95
N VAL A 160 10.80 34.59 1.60
CA VAL A 160 11.51 34.62 2.87
C VAL A 160 12.90 35.18 2.61
N LYS A 161 13.14 36.42 3.03
CA LYS A 161 14.51 36.93 3.21
C LYS A 161 14.98 36.59 4.63
N ASP A 162 15.87 35.61 4.67
CA ASP A 162 16.86 35.44 5.73
C ASP A 162 17.57 36.78 6.00
N ASP A 163 17.73 37.14 7.27
CA ASP A 163 18.91 37.88 7.70
C ASP A 163 19.36 37.43 9.09
N LYS A 164 20.51 36.76 9.08
CA LYS A 164 21.38 36.51 10.22
C LYS A 164 22.16 37.78 10.55
N GLN A 165 22.30 38.03 11.84
CA GLN A 165 23.47 38.60 12.54
C GLN A 165 24.02 39.97 12.09
N ALA A 166 23.88 40.96 12.99
CA ALA A 166 24.97 41.81 13.48
C ALA A 166 24.60 42.38 14.85
#